data_AF-A0A8T4YQS1-F1
#
_entry.id   AF-A0A8T4YQS1-F1
#
_cell.length_a   1.000
_cell.length_b   1.000
_cell.length_c   1.000
_cell.angle_alpha   90.00
_cell.angle_beta   90.00
_cell.angle_gamma   90.00
#
_symmetry.space_group_name_H-M   'P 1'
#
loop_
_entity.id
_entity.type
_entity.pdbx_description
1 polymer ?
#
loop_
_entity_poly.entity_id
_entity_poly.type
_entity_poly.pdbx_seq_one_letter_code
_entity_poly.pdbx_strand_id
1 'polypeptide(L)' 'MDNIKRVRSREELEKLRQRIEAKKHSRSPMIAVSVSTCAIPLGAMSVVEALKAELMKQGLAEKVEIKE' A
#
# COMPACT_ATOMS: atom_id res chain seq x y z
N MET A 1 7.36 -16.57 3.53
CA MET A 1 6.73 -15.56 4.41
C MET A 1 7.86 -14.83 5.09
N ASP A 2 8.06 -13.55 4.78
CA ASP A 2 9.12 -12.76 5.41
C ASP A 2 8.89 -12.70 6.93
N ASN A 3 9.97 -12.96 7.66
CA ASN A 3 9.98 -13.05 9.11
C ASN A 3 9.75 -11.64 9.68
N ILE A 4 8.49 -11.26 9.97
CA ILE A 4 8.15 -9.94 10.52
C ILE A 4 8.75 -9.84 11.93
N LYS A 5 9.94 -9.25 12.02
CA LYS A 5 10.54 -8.86 13.31
C LYS A 5 9.62 -7.84 13.97
N ARG A 6 8.92 -8.27 15.02
CA ARG A 6 8.12 -7.36 15.87
C ARG A 6 9.05 -6.33 16.50
N VAL A 7 8.67 -5.06 16.41
CA VAL A 7 9.33 -3.96 17.10
C VAL A 7 9.08 -4.11 18.60
N ARG A 8 10.14 -4.11 19.42
CA ARG A 8 10.05 -4.35 20.88
C ARG A 8 10.59 -3.21 21.72
N SER A 9 11.18 -2.18 21.12
CA SER A 9 11.67 -1.01 21.85
C SER A 9 11.38 0.31 21.11
N ARG A 10 11.49 1.41 21.85
CA ARG A 10 11.35 2.76 21.29
C ARG A 10 12.43 3.06 20.26
N GLU A 11 13.67 2.63 20.50
CA GLU A 11 14.79 2.82 19.59
C GLU A 11 14.61 2.04 18.28
N GLU A 12 14.06 0.82 18.37
CA GLU A 12 13.72 0.03 17.18
C GLU A 12 12.61 0.69 16.37
N LEU A 13 11.61 1.27 17.06
CA LEU A 13 10.53 2.00 16.41
C LEU A 13 11.07 3.20 15.63
N GLU A 14 11.97 3.99 16.22
CA GLU A 14 12.51 5.16 15.52
C GLU A 14 13.45 4.81 14.38
N LYS A 15 14.21 3.72 14.49
CA LYS A 15 14.96 3.19 13.34
C LYS A 15 14.04 2.75 12.21
N LEU A 16 12.91 2.11 12.52
CA LEU A 16 11.93 1.73 11.51
C LEU A 16 11.29 2.96 10.86
N ARG A 17 10.91 3.95 11.66
CA ARG A 17 10.32 5.21 11.19
C ARG A 17 11.26 5.93 10.23
N GLN A 18 12.52 6.11 10.59
CA GLN A 18 13.53 6.75 9.73
C GLN A 18 13.72 6.00 8.42
N ARG A 19 13.70 4.66 8.44
CA ARG A 19 13.77 3.83 7.22
C ARG A 19 12.56 3.99 6.31
N ILE A 20 11.36 4.16 6.87
CA ILE A 20 10.14 4.41 6.10
C ILE A 20 10.19 5.82 5.49
N GLU A 21 10.54 6.83 6.27
CA GLU A 21 10.68 8.22 5.80
C GLU A 21 11.72 8.33 4.68
N ALA A 22 12.86 7.66 4.80
CA ALA A 22 13.89 7.62 3.75
C ALA A 22 13.37 7.01 2.42
N LYS A 23 12.45 6.05 2.48
CA LYS A 23 11.80 5.43 1.31
C LYS A 23 10.65 6.25 0.74
N LYS A 24 10.10 7.20 1.51
CA LYS A 24 8.92 7.99 1.15
C LYS A 24 9.20 9.01 0.02
N HIS A 25 10.44 9.17 -0.42
CA HIS A 25 10.81 9.96 -1.60
C HIS A 25 10.57 9.27 -2.95
N SER A 26 9.60 8.35 -3.03
CA SER A 26 9.14 7.89 -4.33
C SER A 26 8.40 9.03 -5.02
N ARG A 27 8.97 9.58 -6.10
CA ARG A 27 8.33 10.61 -6.95
C ARG A 27 7.05 10.11 -7.65
N SER A 28 6.66 8.86 -7.46
CA SER A 28 5.44 8.30 -8.01
C SER A 28 4.24 8.51 -7.07
N PRO A 29 3.08 8.90 -7.60
CA PRO A 29 1.84 8.93 -6.83
C PRO A 29 1.47 7.50 -6.41
N MET A 30 1.26 7.28 -5.11
CA MET A 30 0.84 6.00 -4.54
C MET A 30 -0.61 6.08 -4.09
N ILE A 31 -1.44 5.15 -4.56
CA ILE A 31 -2.83 5.00 -4.12
C ILE A 31 -2.89 3.73 -3.27
N ALA A 32 -3.14 3.88 -1.97
CA ALA A 32 -3.35 2.76 -1.06
C ALA A 32 -4.85 2.54 -0.89
N VAL A 33 -5.35 1.37 -1.28
CA VAL A 33 -6.75 0.97 -1.09
C VAL A 33 -6.81 -0.05 0.04
N SER A 34 -7.21 0.39 1.23
CA SER A 34 -7.40 -0.49 2.37
C SER A 34 -8.77 -1.16 2.28
N VAL A 35 -8.80 -2.40 1.80
CA VAL A 35 -10.07 -3.13 1.58
C VAL A 35 -10.56 -3.90 2.80
N SER A 36 -9.74 -4.01 3.85
CA SER A 36 -10.20 -4.55 5.13
C SER A 36 -9.25 -4.21 6.27
N THR A 37 -9.82 -3.92 7.44
CA THR A 37 -9.11 -4.00 8.73
C THR A 37 -9.66 -5.13 9.60
N CYS A 38 -10.90 -5.59 9.37
CA CYS A 38 -11.57 -6.63 10.17
C CYS A 38 -12.38 -7.64 9.31
N ALA A 39 -13.16 -7.18 8.33
CA ALA A 39 -13.90 -8.03 7.38
C ALA A 39 -13.89 -7.35 6.00
N ILE A 40 -13.80 -8.13 4.91
CA ILE A 40 -13.89 -7.62 3.53
C ILE A 40 -15.37 -7.37 3.25
N PRO A 41 -15.82 -6.11 3.04
CA PRO A 41 -17.19 -5.84 2.66
C PRO A 41 -17.51 -6.57 1.34
N LEU A 42 -18.69 -7.18 1.25
CA LEU A 42 -19.13 -7.81 0.02
C LEU A 42 -19.07 -6.79 -1.13
N GLY A 43 -18.36 -7.12 -2.20
CA GLY A 43 -18.15 -6.23 -3.35
C GLY A 43 -16.92 -5.32 -3.28
N ALA A 44 -16.16 -5.30 -2.19
CA ALA A 44 -15.00 -4.42 -2.12
C ALA A 44 -13.89 -4.82 -3.13
N MET A 45 -13.79 -6.10 -3.47
CA MET A 45 -12.93 -6.58 -4.59
C MET A 45 -13.39 -6.04 -5.94
N SER A 46 -14.71 -5.93 -6.19
CA SER A 46 -15.22 -5.37 -7.44
C SER A 46 -14.87 -3.89 -7.63
N VAL A 47 -14.73 -3.13 -6.53
CA VAL A 47 -14.27 -1.74 -6.57
C VAL A 47 -12.78 -1.67 -6.94
N VAL A 48 -11.96 -2.60 -6.43
CA VAL A 48 -10.54 -2.67 -6.80
C VAL A 48 -10.36 -3.06 -8.27
N GLU A 49 -11.16 -4.00 -8.76
CA GLU A 49 -11.16 -4.38 -10.17
C GLU A 49 -11.58 -3.23 -11.08
N ALA A 50 -12.65 -2.50 -10.71
CA ALA A 50 -13.08 -1.30 -11.44
C ALA A 50 -11.99 -0.21 -11.45
N LEU A 51 -11.31 -0.01 -10.32
CA LEU A 51 -10.19 0.93 -10.22
C LEU A 51 -9.02 0.53 -11.13
N LYS A 52 -8.64 -0.76 -11.13
CA LYS A 52 -7.60 -1.30 -12.03
C LYS A 52 -7.96 -1.08 -13.50
N ALA A 53 -9.21 -1.35 -13.88
CA ALA A 53 -9.68 -1.16 -15.26
C ALA A 53 -9.63 0.32 -15.70
N GLU A 54 -10.04 1.25 -14.84
CA GLU A 54 -9.98 2.68 -15.17
C GLU A 54 -8.53 3.19 -15.23
N LEU A 55 -7.63 2.71 -14.37
CA LEU A 55 -6.21 3.06 -14.43
C LEU A 55 -5.54 2.59 -15.73
N MET A 56 -5.93 1.43 -16.26
CA MET A 56 -5.49 0.97 -17.59
C MET A 56 -6.02 1.88 -18.70
N LYS A 57 -7.32 2.20 -18.67
CA LYS A 57 -7.98 3.07 -19.66
C LYS A 57 -7.37 4.48 -19.71
N GLN A 58 -6.96 5.01 -18.57
CA GLN A 58 -6.32 6.34 -18.45
C GLN A 58 -4.81 6.32 -18.78
N GLY A 59 -4.22 5.15 -19.10
CA GLY A 59 -2.78 5.03 -19.35
C GLY A 59 -1.92 5.30 -18.11
N LEU A 60 -2.46 5.08 -16.91
CA LEU A 60 -1.81 5.35 -15.62
C LEU A 60 -1.24 4.09 -14.95
N ALA A 61 -1.43 2.91 -15.57
CA ALA A 61 -1.01 1.62 -15.01
C ALA A 61 0.48 1.57 -14.62
N GLU A 62 1.37 2.21 -15.39
CA GLU A 62 2.81 2.23 -15.11
C GLU A 62 3.25 3.30 -14.10
N LYS A 63 2.35 4.24 -13.77
CA LYS A 63 2.63 5.37 -12.86
C LYS A 63 2.10 5.13 -11.44
N VAL A 64 1.27 4.11 -11.26
CA VAL A 64 0.57 3.83 -10.00
C VAL A 64 0.93 2.43 -9.54
N GLU A 65 1.52 2.34 -8.34
CA GLU A 65 1.73 1.07 -7.66
C GLU A 65 0.47 0.72 -6.87
N ILE A 66 -0.19 -0.40 -7.20
CA ILE A 66 -1.34 -0.92 -6.47
C ILE A 66 -0.86 -2.02 -5.52
N LYS A 67 -1.12 -1.84 -4.22
CA LYS A 67 -0.86 -2.85 -3.18
C LYS A 67 -2.20 -3.27 -2.58
N GLU A 68 -2.51 -4.56 -2.67
CA GLU A 68 -3.68 -5.23 -2.07
C GLU A 68 -3.28 -5.94 -0.77
#